data_AF-V7C7E2-F1
#
_entry.id   AF-V7C7E2-F1
#
_cell.length_a   1.000
_cell.length_b   1.000
_cell.length_c   1.000
_cell.angle_alpha   90.00
_cell.angle_beta   90.00
_cell.angle_gamma   90.00
#
_symmetry.space_group_name_H-M   'P 1'
#
loop_
_entity.id
_entity.type
_entity.pdbx_description
1 polymer ?
#
loop_
_entity_poly.entity_id
_entity_poly.type
_entity_poly.pdbx_seq_one_letter_code
_entity_poly.pdbx_strand_id
1 'polypeptide(L)' 'MGSGKNTAEFFRRRDAWRKHPLLTNQFRHATPGLGIALVAFGFYLVGEQVYDRLNADSHAHVKAENHH' A
#
# COMPACT_ATOMS: atom_id res chain seq x y z
N MET A 1 -11.63 -40.94 -19.61
CA MET A 1 -11.63 -39.56 -19.05
C MET A 1 -12.92 -39.36 -18.26
N GLY A 2 -13.03 -39.78 -16.99
CA GLY A 2 -12.47 -39.10 -15.81
C GLY A 2 -13.43 -37.99 -15.35
N SER A 3 -14.62 -38.34 -14.85
CA SER A 3 -14.95 -38.42 -13.40
C SER A 3 -14.61 -37.13 -12.65
N GLY A 4 -15.60 -36.28 -12.36
CA GLY A 4 -15.40 -35.04 -11.60
C GLY A 4 -16.55 -34.04 -11.65
N LYS A 5 -17.42 -34.10 -12.68
CA LYS A 5 -18.55 -33.16 -12.82
C LYS A 5 -19.67 -33.42 -11.80
N ASN A 6 -19.96 -34.67 -11.46
CA ASN A 6 -21.03 -35.04 -10.52
C ASN A 6 -20.62 -34.89 -9.05
N THR A 7 -19.39 -35.29 -8.69
CA THR A 7 -18.92 -35.25 -7.30
C THR A 7 -18.66 -33.82 -6.82
N ALA A 8 -18.14 -32.95 -7.70
CA ALA A 8 -17.96 -31.54 -7.41
C ALA A 8 -19.30 -30.84 -7.12
N GLU A 9 -20.37 -31.20 -7.83
CA GLU A 9 -21.70 -30.64 -7.61
C GLU A 9 -22.34 -31.13 -6.31
N PHE A 10 -22.05 -32.37 -5.90
CA PHE A 10 -22.48 -32.93 -4.61
C PHE A 10 -21.87 -32.18 -3.42
N PHE A 11 -20.57 -31.92 -3.44
CA PHE A 11 -19.91 -31.17 -2.37
C PHE A 11 -20.16 -29.67 -2.44
N ARG A 12 -20.61 -29.13 -3.58
CA ARG A 12 -20.94 -27.70 -3.75
C ARG A 12 -21.92 -27.18 -2.69
N ARG A 13 -22.98 -27.92 -2.37
CA ARG A 13 -23.95 -27.52 -1.34
C ARG A 13 -23.33 -27.51 0.07
N ARG A 14 -22.45 -28.48 0.35
CA ARG A 14 -21.71 -28.58 1.62
C ARG A 14 -20.57 -27.58 1.73
N ASP A 15 -19.94 -27.16 0.63
CA ASP A 15 -18.84 -26.18 0.62
C ASP A 15 -19.34 -24.74 0.46
N ALA A 16 -20.64 -24.54 0.22
CA ALA A 16 -21.25 -23.21 0.09
C ALA A 16 -21.04 -22.34 1.33
N TRP A 17 -21.02 -22.92 2.54
CA TRP A 17 -20.74 -22.17 3.77
C TRP A 17 -19.31 -21.65 3.83
N ARG A 18 -18.33 -22.33 3.20
CA ARG A 18 -16.93 -21.86 3.16
C ARG A 18 -16.76 -20.68 2.21
N LYS A 19 -17.70 -20.49 1.28
CA LYS A 19 -17.78 -19.32 0.41
C LYS A 19 -18.44 -18.12 1.08
N HIS A 20 -18.53 -18.12 2.42
CA HIS A 20 -19.10 -17.00 3.17
C HIS A 20 -18.29 -15.72 2.89
N PRO A 21 -18.94 -14.56 2.67
CA PRO A 21 -18.26 -13.31 2.34
C PRO A 21 -17.21 -12.86 3.36
N LEU A 22 -17.30 -13.32 4.62
CA LEU A 22 -16.24 -13.11 5.63
C LEU A 22 -14.93 -13.84 5.34
N LEU A 23 -14.96 -15.00 4.67
CA LEU A 23 -13.77 -15.83 4.38
C LEU A 23 -13.13 -15.50 3.03
N THR A 24 -13.85 -14.85 2.11
CA THR A 24 -13.39 -14.62 0.73
C THR A 24 -12.58 -13.35 0.54
N ASN A 25 -12.62 -12.41 1.48
CA ASN A 25 -11.96 -11.09 1.35
C ASN A 25 -10.58 -11.00 2.03
N GLN A 26 -9.84 -12.11 2.11
CA GLN A 26 -8.57 -12.18 2.84
C GLN A 26 -7.50 -11.24 2.27
N PHE A 27 -7.44 -11.05 0.95
CA PHE A 27 -6.42 -10.20 0.32
C PHE A 27 -6.52 -8.72 0.70
N ARG A 28 -7.73 -8.20 0.92
CA ARG A 28 -7.93 -6.80 1.35
C ARG A 28 -7.56 -6.57 2.82
N HIS A 29 -7.51 -7.64 3.61
CA HIS A 29 -7.12 -7.61 5.03
C HIS A 29 -5.73 -8.20 5.28
N ALA A 30 -5.03 -8.70 4.25
CA ALA A 30 -3.71 -9.29 4.38
C ALA A 30 -2.63 -8.25 4.78
N THR A 31 -2.85 -6.99 4.44
CA THR A 31 -1.92 -5.88 4.73
C THR A 31 -2.65 -4.74 5.44
N PRO A 32 -3.09 -4.96 6.70
CA PRO A 32 -3.80 -3.93 7.45
C PRO A 32 -2.85 -2.74 7.66
N GLY A 33 -3.28 -1.55 7.24
CA GLY A 33 -2.50 -0.32 7.41
C GLY A 33 -1.46 -0.02 6.33
N LEU A 34 -1.30 -0.86 5.30
CA LEU A 34 -0.35 -0.60 4.20
C LEU A 34 -0.59 0.75 3.52
N GLY A 35 -1.86 1.14 3.30
CA GLY A 35 -2.19 2.44 2.71
C GLY A 35 -1.70 3.62 3.55
N ILE A 36 -1.85 3.54 4.89
CA ILE A 36 -1.40 4.59 5.80
C ILE A 36 0.13 4.63 5.85
N ALA A 37 0.78 3.47 5.87
CA ALA A 37 2.24 3.37 5.85
C ALA A 37 2.83 3.98 4.57
N LEU A 38 2.22 3.73 3.40
CA LEU A 38 2.66 4.33 2.13
C LEU A 38 2.50 5.85 2.13
N VAL A 39 1.41 6.37 2.69
CA VAL A 39 1.19 7.82 2.82
C VAL A 39 2.26 8.45 3.73
N ALA A 40 2.47 7.89 4.93
CA ALA A 40 3.48 8.38 5.87
C ALA A 40 4.89 8.34 5.27
N PHE A 41 5.22 7.24 4.58
CA PHE A 41 6.49 7.09 3.89
C PHE A 41 6.66 8.10 2.74
N GLY A 42 5.60 8.39 1.99
CA GLY A 42 5.61 9.43 0.97
C GLY A 42 5.92 10.82 1.53
N PHE A 43 5.30 11.19 2.67
CA PHE A 43 5.61 12.44 3.35
C PHE A 43 7.05 12.53 3.85
N TYR A 44 7.60 11.42 4.35
CA TYR A 44 9.01 11.37 4.77
C TYR A 44 9.96 11.69 3.60
N LEU A 45 9.77 11.04 2.45
CA LEU A 45 10.63 11.24 1.27
C LEU A 45 10.49 12.64 0.65
N VAL A 46 9.27 13.19 0.62
CA VAL A 46 9.05 14.55 0.08
C VAL A 46 9.52 15.61 1.08
N GLY A 47 9.33 15.37 2.38
CA GLY A 47 9.76 16.28 3.44
C GLY A 47 11.27 16.54 3.39
N GLU A 48 12.07 15.48 3.27
CA GLU A 48 13.54 15.62 3.16
C GLU A 48 13.95 16.38 1.90
N GLN A 49 13.39 16.05 0.74
CA GLN A 49 13.72 16.73 -0.52
C GLN A 49 13.28 18.21 -0.56
N VAL A 50 12.15 18.55 0.06
CA VAL A 50 11.69 19.95 0.17
C VAL A 50 12.54 20.71 1.19
N TYR A 51 12.85 20.10 2.33
CA TYR A 51 13.70 20.68 3.35
C TYR A 51 15.10 21.00 2.81
N ASP A 52 15.73 20.05 2.12
CA ASP A 52 17.06 20.24 1.55
C ASP A 52 17.06 21.31 0.45
N ARG A 53 16.03 21.36 -0.39
CA ARG A 53 15.92 22.41 -1.42
C ARG A 53 15.74 23.81 -0.83
N LEU A 54 14.87 23.95 0.18
CA LEU A 54 14.63 25.24 0.83
C LEU A 54 15.84 25.73 1.63
N ASN A 55 16.55 24.81 2.32
CA ASN A 55 17.78 25.16 3.01
C ASN A 55 18.93 25.46 2.05
N ALA A 56 19.07 24.71 0.94
CA ALA A 56 20.10 24.97 -0.06
C ALA A 56 19.94 26.33 -0.74
N ASP A 57 18.71 26.74 -1.09
CA ASP A 57 18.43 28.08 -1.61
C ASP A 57 18.77 29.17 -0.57
N SER A 58 18.40 28.95 0.70
CA SER A 58 18.68 29.90 1.79
C SER A 58 20.19 30.13 1.99
N HIS A 59 21.02 29.09 1.89
CA HIS A 59 22.49 29.23 1.97
C HIS A 59 23.10 29.89 0.73
N ALA A 60 22.48 29.76 -0.46
CA ALA A 60 22.94 30.43 -1.67
C ALA A 60 22.67 31.95 -1.63
N HIS A 61 21.52 32.37 -1.10
CA HIS A 61 21.20 33.80 -0.93
C HIS A 61 22.10 34.49 0.12
N VAL A 62 22.38 33.82 1.25
CA VAL A 62 23.27 34.36 2.30
C VAL A 62 24.74 34.46 1.85
N LYS A 63 25.18 33.61 0.92
CA LYS A 63 26.52 33.72 0.34
C LYS A 63 26.64 34.87 -0.66
N ALA A 64 25.57 35.20 -1.39
CA ALA A 64 25.58 36.30 -2.36
C ALA A 64 25.57 37.69 -1.68
N GLU A 65 24.92 37.85 -0.53
CA GLU A 65 24.87 39.13 0.21
C GLU A 65 26.17 39.47 0.98
N ASN A 66 26.93 38.47 1.43
CA ASN A 66 28.19 38.69 2.19
C ASN A 66 29.42 39.00 1.30
N HIS A 67 29.27 39.01 -0.02
CA HIS A 67 30.36 39.25 -0.98
C HIS A 67 30.27 40.62 -1.68
N HIS A 68 29.48 41.57 -1.16
CA HIS A 68 29.38 42.94 -1.66
C HIS A 68 29.83 43.97 -0.62
#